data_AF-D0NGK5-F1
#
_entry.id   AF-D0NGK5-F1
#
_cell.length_a   1.000
_cell.length_b   1.000
_cell.length_c   1.000
_cell.angle_alpha   90.00
_cell.angle_beta   90.00
_cell.angle_gamma   90.00
#
_symmetry.space_group_name_H-M   'P 1'
#
loop_
_entity.id
_entity.type
_entity.pdbx_description
1 polymer ?
#
loop_
_entity_poly.entity_id
_entity_poly.type
_entity_poly.pdbx_seq_one_letter_code
_entity_poly.pdbx_strand_id
1 'polypeptide(L)'
;MDWCGCDTICRLDGCPNALGSIFCARNNCLNGSDCGNRLRAVSGLHLARGNIGYSVFTAEDIESGSIVAEYAGVLTTHDYRKDKKRTSNYTIGLAARSSRKENLWIEANIKGNITRFMNHSCHC
;
A
#
# COMPACT_ATOMS: atom_id res chain seq x y z
N MET A 1 8.97 18.21 11.24
CA MET A 1 9.92 17.10 11.34
C MET A 1 9.11 15.83 11.51
N ASP A 2 9.45 14.80 10.74
CA ASP A 2 8.80 13.49 10.64
C ASP A 2 9.47 12.43 11.52
N TRP A 3 10.14 12.86 12.60
CA TRP A 3 10.79 11.96 13.55
C TRP A 3 9.75 11.28 14.45
N CYS A 4 9.71 9.95 14.49
CA CYS A 4 8.67 9.24 15.25
C CYS A 4 8.86 9.28 16.77
N GLY A 5 10.10 9.40 17.28
CA GLY A 5 10.38 9.44 18.72
C GLY A 5 9.96 8.18 19.52
N CYS A 6 9.73 7.05 18.86
CA CYS A 6 9.35 5.81 19.53
C CYS A 6 10.58 5.08 20.09
N ASP A 7 10.48 4.65 21.35
CA ASP A 7 11.51 3.84 22.03
C ASP A 7 11.19 2.34 22.00
N THR A 8 10.01 1.98 21.47
CA THR A 8 9.51 0.62 21.27
C THR A 8 9.02 0.47 19.83
N ILE A 9 8.69 -0.77 19.41
CA ILE A 9 8.23 -1.09 18.06
C ILE A 9 7.10 -0.14 17.62
N CYS A 10 7.31 0.56 16.50
CA CYS A 10 6.31 1.45 15.92
C CYS A 10 5.08 0.66 15.46
N ARG A 11 3.95 0.82 16.14
CA ARG A 11 2.64 0.26 15.76
C ARG A 11 1.71 1.32 15.20
N LEU A 12 0.67 0.87 14.50
CA LEU A 12 -0.31 1.72 13.82
C LEU A 12 -1.01 2.70 14.78
N ASP A 13 -1.28 2.26 16.00
CA ASP A 13 -2.04 2.97 17.03
C ASP A 13 -1.20 3.81 17.99
N GLY A 14 0.13 3.65 17.98
CA GLY A 14 1.02 4.30 18.95
C GLY A 14 2.17 5.10 18.35
N CYS A 15 2.52 4.88 17.08
CA CYS A 15 3.60 5.61 16.44
C CYS A 15 3.12 6.97 15.90
N PRO A 16 3.73 8.11 16.30
CA PRO A 16 3.35 9.43 15.78
C PRO A 16 3.37 9.51 14.25
N ASN A 17 4.35 8.85 13.61
CA ASN A 17 4.40 8.78 12.15
C ASN A 17 3.23 7.97 11.58
N ALA A 18 2.90 6.82 12.17
CA ALA A 18 1.76 6.00 11.71
C ALA A 18 0.42 6.76 11.84
N LEU A 19 0.20 7.42 12.98
CA LEU A 19 -0.96 8.29 13.21
C LEU A 19 -1.04 9.44 12.20
N GLY A 20 0.12 9.95 11.78
CA GLY A 20 0.26 10.97 10.74
C GLY A 20 0.21 10.45 9.30
N SER A 21 -0.05 9.16 9.07
CA SER A 21 0.01 8.52 7.74
C SER A 21 1.38 8.65 7.05
N ILE A 22 2.45 8.60 7.84
CA ILE A 22 3.85 8.65 7.39
C ILE A 22 4.49 7.31 7.73
N PHE A 23 5.12 6.67 6.75
CA PHE A 23 5.94 5.49 7.02
C PHE A 23 7.27 5.87 7.67
N CYS A 24 7.70 5.06 8.63
CA CYS A 24 9.02 5.19 9.21
C CYS A 24 10.10 4.73 8.22
N ALA A 25 11.19 5.47 8.15
CA ALA A 25 12.37 5.23 7.34
C ALA A 25 13.64 5.31 8.20
N ARG A 26 14.79 4.94 7.63
CA ARG A 26 16.07 4.92 8.38
C ARG A 26 16.47 6.29 8.95
N ASN A 27 16.03 7.38 8.33
CA ASN A 27 16.35 8.75 8.72
C ASN A 27 15.37 9.34 9.73
N ASN A 28 14.27 8.66 10.08
CA ASN A 28 13.22 9.22 10.93
C ASN A 28 12.73 8.28 12.06
N CYS A 29 13.40 7.14 12.24
CA CYS A 29 13.08 6.13 13.25
C CYS A 29 14.33 5.31 13.65
N LEU A 30 14.55 5.12 14.96
CA LEU A 30 15.67 4.36 15.51
C LEU A 30 15.43 2.85 15.62
N ASN A 31 14.18 2.39 15.48
CA ASN A 31 13.82 0.97 15.68
C ASN A 31 14.38 0.01 14.62
N GLY A 32 15.31 0.44 13.76
CA GLY A 32 16.03 -0.44 12.86
C GLY A 32 15.09 -1.33 12.03
N SER A 33 15.46 -2.58 11.81
CA SER A 33 14.64 -3.60 11.11
C SER A 33 13.31 -3.90 11.78
N ASP A 34 13.19 -3.65 13.09
CA ASP A 34 12.07 -4.08 13.93
C ASP A 34 10.92 -3.07 13.92
N CYS A 35 11.09 -1.95 13.20
CA CYS A 35 10.07 -0.94 13.03
C CYS A 35 8.83 -1.50 12.31
N GLY A 36 7.70 -1.60 13.04
CA GLY A 36 6.43 -2.09 12.51
C GLY A 36 5.77 -1.17 11.47
N ASN A 37 6.13 0.13 11.46
CA ASN A 37 5.60 1.15 10.55
C ASN A 37 6.52 1.43 9.35
N ARG A 38 7.49 0.57 9.06
CA ARG A 38 8.30 0.69 7.83
C ARG A 38 7.58 0.03 6.67
N LEU A 39 7.63 0.67 5.49
CA LEU A 39 7.14 0.06 4.26
C LEU A 39 7.87 -1.27 3.98
N ARG A 40 7.09 -2.35 3.89
CA ARG A 40 7.57 -3.71 3.63
C ARG A 40 6.47 -4.52 2.92
N ALA A 41 6.88 -5.62 2.31
CA ALA A 41 5.97 -6.70 1.94
C ALA A 41 6.14 -7.83 2.97
N VAL A 42 5.05 -8.38 3.48
CA VAL A 42 5.09 -9.57 4.32
C VAL A 42 5.60 -10.77 3.52
N SER A 43 6.33 -11.64 4.18
CA SER A 43 6.72 -12.94 3.64
C SER A 43 5.50 -13.81 3.38
N GLY A 44 5.63 -14.79 2.48
CA GLY A 44 4.57 -15.75 2.21
C GLY A 44 3.45 -15.27 1.25
N LEU A 45 3.45 -14.02 0.80
CA LEU A 45 2.51 -13.59 -0.25
C LEU A 45 2.79 -14.32 -1.56
N HIS A 46 1.77 -14.96 -2.13
CA HIS A 46 1.87 -15.69 -3.38
C HIS A 46 0.59 -15.61 -4.21
N LEU A 47 0.74 -15.78 -5.53
CA LEU A 47 -0.37 -15.77 -6.48
C LEU A 47 -0.88 -17.19 -6.69
N ALA A 48 -2.19 -17.39 -6.56
CA ALA A 48 -2.83 -18.66 -6.89
C ALA A 48 -4.22 -18.42 -7.49
N ARG A 49 -4.83 -19.47 -8.05
CA ARG A 49 -6.20 -19.41 -8.57
C ARG A 49 -7.18 -19.38 -7.40
N GLY A 50 -8.03 -18.36 -7.36
CA GLY A 50 -9.13 -18.22 -6.41
C GLY A 50 -10.49 -18.32 -7.08
N ASN A 51 -11.54 -17.95 -6.33
CA ASN A 51 -12.93 -18.01 -6.81
C ASN A 51 -13.20 -17.03 -7.97
N ILE A 52 -12.45 -15.94 -8.06
CA ILE A 52 -12.59 -14.90 -9.09
C ILE A 52 -11.24 -14.73 -9.80
N GLY A 53 -10.84 -15.75 -10.57
CA GLY A 53 -9.59 -15.71 -11.35
C GLY A 53 -8.36 -15.92 -10.48
N TYR A 54 -7.37 -15.04 -10.60
CA TYR A 54 -6.17 -15.06 -9.75
C TYR A 54 -6.36 -14.17 -8.52
N SER A 55 -5.87 -14.65 -7.38
CA SER A 55 -5.89 -13.96 -6.08
C SER A 55 -4.51 -14.00 -5.44
N VAL A 56 -4.24 -13.05 -4.54
CA VAL A 56 -3.11 -13.11 -3.63
C VAL A 56 -3.51 -13.84 -2.36
N PHE A 57 -2.68 -14.78 -1.93
CA PHE A 57 -2.80 -15.53 -0.69
C PHE A 57 -1.55 -15.32 0.16
N THR A 58 -1.66 -15.58 1.47
CA THR A 58 -0.52 -15.64 2.39
C THR A 58 -0.36 -17.08 2.90
N ALA A 59 0.88 -17.52 3.09
CA ALA A 59 1.21 -18.77 3.77
C ALA A 59 1.50 -18.58 5.27
N GLU A 60 1.46 -17.33 5.73
CA GLU A 60 1.82 -16.92 7.08
C GLU A 60 0.67 -16.13 7.71
N ASP A 61 0.51 -16.25 9.03
CA ASP A 61 -0.42 -15.44 9.80
C ASP A 61 0.00 -13.96 9.76
N ILE A 62 -0.96 -13.07 9.55
CA ILE A 62 -0.74 -11.63 9.52
C ILE A 62 -1.39 -11.01 10.76
N GLU A 63 -0.56 -10.42 11.64
CA GLU A 63 -1.05 -9.70 12.80
C GLU A 63 -1.88 -8.48 12.38
N SER A 64 -2.98 -8.22 13.09
CA SER A 64 -3.83 -7.05 12.85
C SER A 64 -3.02 -5.75 12.90
N GLY A 65 -3.29 -4.84 11.97
CA GLY A 65 -2.56 -3.57 11.85
C GLY A 65 -1.21 -3.67 11.15
N SER A 66 -0.80 -4.85 10.66
CA SER A 66 0.43 -5.01 9.88
C SER A 66 0.34 -4.38 8.49
N ILE A 67 1.46 -3.84 8.03
CA ILE A 67 1.66 -3.45 6.63
C ILE A 67 1.83 -4.72 5.79
N VAL A 68 0.88 -5.00 4.89
CA VAL A 68 0.89 -6.21 4.05
C VAL A 68 1.87 -6.09 2.87
N ALA A 69 1.68 -5.09 2.01
CA ALA A 69 2.55 -4.80 0.87
C ALA A 69 2.17 -3.46 0.21
N GLU A 70 3.09 -2.89 -0.56
CA GLU A 70 2.82 -1.74 -1.42
C GLU A 70 1.94 -2.14 -2.63
N TYR A 71 1.01 -1.27 -3.01
CA TYR A 71 0.34 -1.36 -4.30
C TYR A 71 1.14 -0.60 -5.37
N ALA A 72 2.00 -1.31 -6.11
CA ALA A 72 2.91 -0.69 -7.06
C ALA A 72 2.33 -0.67 -8.48
N GLY A 73 2.60 0.41 -9.21
CA GLY A 73 2.25 0.56 -10.61
C GLY A 73 2.84 1.83 -11.24
N VAL A 74 2.37 2.19 -12.43
CA VAL A 74 2.77 3.43 -13.11
C VAL A 74 2.05 4.62 -12.46
N LEU A 75 2.81 5.62 -12.03
CA LEU A 75 2.25 6.88 -11.56
C LEU A 75 1.78 7.73 -12.75
N THR A 76 0.52 8.15 -12.75
CA THR A 76 -0.10 8.92 -13.84
C THR A 76 -1.04 10.00 -13.32
N THR A 77 -1.35 11.00 -14.15
CA THR A 77 -2.34 12.05 -13.89
C THR A 77 -3.66 11.84 -14.63
N HIS A 78 -3.80 10.74 -15.39
CA HIS A 78 -5.04 10.39 -16.09
C HIS A 78 -6.19 10.17 -15.09
N ASP A 79 -7.30 10.90 -15.25
CA ASP A 79 -8.46 10.80 -14.36
C ASP A 79 -9.45 9.75 -14.86
N TYR A 80 -9.22 8.50 -14.45
CA TYR A 80 -10.03 7.32 -14.81
C TYR A 80 -11.53 7.46 -14.50
N ARG A 81 -11.93 8.36 -13.59
CA ARG A 81 -13.35 8.62 -13.27
C ARG A 81 -14.09 9.36 -14.38
N LYS A 82 -13.35 10.06 -15.26
CA LYS A 82 -13.91 10.80 -16.39
C LYS A 82 -14.05 9.96 -17.65
N ASP A 83 -13.50 8.75 -17.65
CA ASP A 83 -13.59 7.87 -18.79
C ASP A 83 -15.05 7.41 -18.99
N LYS A 84 -15.57 7.57 -20.21
CA LYS A 84 -16.93 7.10 -20.57
C LYS A 84 -17.10 5.59 -20.44
N LYS A 85 -15.98 4.86 -20.51
CA LYS A 85 -15.90 3.40 -20.35
C LYS A 85 -14.69 3.09 -19.48
N ARG A 86 -14.81 2.11 -18.61
CA ARG A 86 -13.69 1.69 -17.75
C ARG A 86 -12.53 1.19 -18.62
N THR A 87 -11.39 1.88 -18.55
CA THR A 87 -10.18 1.59 -19.33
C THR A 87 -9.19 0.69 -18.57
N SER A 88 -9.27 0.67 -17.23
CA SER A 88 -8.47 -0.21 -16.38
C SER A 88 -9.23 -0.64 -15.13
N ASN A 89 -8.90 -1.83 -14.63
CA ASN A 89 -9.40 -2.40 -13.37
C ASN A 89 -8.37 -2.32 -12.24
N TYR A 90 -7.18 -1.77 -12.51
CA TYR A 90 -5.99 -1.87 -11.65
C TYR A 90 -5.51 -0.49 -11.21
N THR A 91 -6.46 0.41 -10.97
CA THR A 91 -6.17 1.82 -10.68
C THR A 91 -6.52 2.19 -9.25
N ILE A 92 -5.60 2.86 -8.55
CA ILE A 92 -5.83 3.45 -7.23
C ILE A 92 -5.58 4.96 -7.30
N GLY A 93 -6.55 5.76 -6.87
CA GLY A 93 -6.39 7.21 -6.74
C GLY A 93 -5.65 7.56 -5.44
N LEU A 94 -4.72 8.51 -5.52
CA LEU A 94 -3.92 8.97 -4.38
C LEU A 94 -4.48 10.28 -3.81
N ALA A 95 -4.32 10.47 -2.50
CA ALA A 95 -4.62 11.75 -1.85
C ALA A 95 -3.60 12.85 -2.22
N ALA A 96 -2.36 12.45 -2.55
CA ALA A 96 -1.33 13.34 -3.04
C ALA A 96 -1.68 13.91 -4.42
N ARG A 97 -1.18 15.12 -4.70
CA ARG A 97 -1.37 15.79 -5.99
C ARG A 97 -0.03 16.05 -6.67
N SER A 98 -0.07 16.18 -7.99
CA SER A 98 1.10 16.60 -8.77
C SER A 98 1.50 18.03 -8.40
N SER A 99 2.70 18.46 -8.82
CA SER A 99 3.13 19.86 -8.71
C SER A 99 2.20 20.84 -9.43
N ARG A 100 1.43 20.35 -10.41
CA ARG A 100 0.39 21.10 -11.14
C ARG A 100 -1.01 20.97 -10.52
N LYS A 101 -1.10 20.44 -9.29
CA LYS A 101 -2.35 20.21 -8.54
C LYS A 101 -3.32 19.21 -9.20
N GLU A 102 -2.82 18.34 -10.07
CA GLU A 102 -3.61 17.26 -10.68
C GLU A 102 -3.75 16.08 -9.72
N ASN A 103 -4.84 15.32 -9.84
CA ASN A 103 -5.02 14.08 -9.08
C ASN A 103 -4.02 13.04 -9.58
N LEU A 104 -3.35 12.35 -8.66
CA LEU A 104 -2.43 11.27 -8.98
C LEU A 104 -3.12 9.92 -8.88
N TRP A 105 -2.72 9.01 -9.76
CA TRP A 105 -3.21 7.65 -9.83
C TRP A 105 -2.05 6.68 -9.98
N ILE A 106 -2.19 5.50 -9.39
CA ILE A 106 -1.34 4.34 -9.67
C ILE A 106 -2.09 3.45 -10.64
N GLU A 107 -1.48 3.11 -11.77
CA GLU A 107 -2.00 2.20 -12.80
C GLU A 107 -1.14 0.93 -12.85
N ALA A 108 -1.70 -0.19 -12.41
CA ALA A 108 -0.98 -1.45 -12.32
C ALA A 108 -1.26 -2.43 -13.49
N ASN A 109 -2.01 -2.06 -14.53
CA ASN A 109 -2.40 -3.00 -15.59
C ASN A 109 -1.21 -3.59 -16.36
N ILE A 110 -0.26 -2.74 -16.77
CA ILE A 110 0.90 -3.16 -17.59
C ILE A 110 2.15 -3.37 -16.73
N LYS A 111 2.33 -2.57 -15.68
CA LYS A 111 3.46 -2.67 -14.75
C LYS A 111 2.93 -2.57 -13.33
N GLY A 112 3.22 -3.56 -12.50
CA GLY A 112 2.86 -3.59 -11.09
C GLY A 112 3.44 -4.82 -10.41
N ASN A 113 3.17 -4.98 -9.12
CA ASN A 113 3.55 -6.17 -8.34
C ASN A 113 2.32 -7.07 -8.11
N ILE A 114 2.50 -8.18 -7.36
CA ILE A 114 1.45 -9.17 -7.13
C ILE A 114 0.19 -8.60 -6.47
N THR A 115 0.29 -7.48 -5.75
CA THR A 115 -0.82 -6.86 -5.03
C THR A 115 -1.92 -6.33 -5.96
N ARG A 116 -1.63 -6.12 -7.26
CA ARG A 116 -2.65 -5.82 -8.27
C ARG A 116 -3.74 -6.91 -8.39
N PHE A 117 -3.44 -8.13 -7.94
CA PHE A 117 -4.38 -9.26 -7.93
C PHE A 117 -5.10 -9.43 -6.58
N MET A 118 -4.95 -8.51 -5.63
CA MET A 118 -5.79 -8.51 -4.43
C MET A 118 -7.22 -8.18 -4.83
N ASN A 119 -8.13 -9.11 -4.53
CA ASN A 119 -9.53 -8.99 -4.89
C ASN A 119 -10.29 -8.12 -3.89
N HIS A 120 -11.32 -7.44 -4.38
CA HIS A 120 -12.22 -6.65 -3.56
C HIS A 120 -13.17 -7.57 -2.77
N SER A 121 -13.40 -7.23 -1.50
CA SER A 121 -14.45 -7.80 -0.64
C SER A 121 -15.23 -6.66 0.02
N CYS A 122 -16.56 -6.78 0.07
CA CYS A 122 -17.41 -5.85 0.83
C CYS A 122 -17.53 -6.24 2.32
N HIS A 123 -17.03 -7.40 2.70
CA HIS A 123 -17.10 -7.93 4.06
C HIS A 123 -15.71 -7.86 4.69
N CYS A 124 -15.64 -7.18 5.83
CA CYS A 124 -14.49 -7.08 6.73
C CYS A 124 -14.93 -7.58 8.12
#